data_AF-A0A957JIM7-F1
#
_entry.id   AF-A0A957JIM7-F1
#
_cell.length_a   1.000
_cell.length_b   1.000
_cell.length_c   1.000
_cell.angle_alpha   90.00
_cell.angle_beta   90.00
_cell.angle_gamma   90.00
#
_symmetry.space_group_name_H-M   'P 1'
#
loop_
_entity.id
_entity.type
_entity.pdbx_description
1 polymer ?
#
loop_
_entity_poly.entity_id
_entity_poly.type
_entity_poly.pdbx_seq_one_letter_code
_entity_poly.pdbx_strand_id
1 'polypeptide(L)'
;MSETTIPRPLARHIIEVLGSFGTPPARGVQYFNEGNQSLLQALDEFYLSSYLQDGGAAYKMVIGDYGSGKSHFLYCLRDIAWARNFVVAKVDLSPVETPYNDQKKVYEAVAQHIIWHESDEQFTDETGLTRFLEGTLARIVPGPLSLETLANPLYRGLVDTLEATPIDSPPYQTAVLAYFDAFIRQNEERLNALTRWLMGETTSPDDTKVLREIGVTGKINKPNAFRMLRSLCQVIRALSYSGLILLFDEVDRMASVGGKAERMATDTLREVIDRTREDLPGAMFVYAVPPQFINDTVPKYPALQQRVRAPGQFSRINHFSPLISLDNLDLDEDALMLAIGEKLIPIYEAAFEAPLDHTIQRANAVILANVARDVFLDISHRRLFVKSFVVELSRQHYGGQHTITEEEAQAILRGQIDELSGGETPPY
;
A
#
# COMPACT_ATOMS: atom_id res chain seq x y z
N MET A 1 -24.94 14.16 6.01
CA MET A 1 -23.56 13.89 5.57
C MET A 1 -22.99 15.23 5.16
N SER A 2 -22.11 15.82 5.97
CA SER A 2 -21.42 17.05 5.58
C SER A 2 -20.63 16.77 4.31
N GLU A 3 -20.89 17.50 3.23
CA GLU A 3 -20.06 17.47 2.02
C GLU A 3 -18.64 17.84 2.43
N THR A 4 -17.77 16.85 2.58
CA THR A 4 -16.36 17.06 2.87
C THR A 4 -15.77 17.77 1.66
N THR A 5 -15.60 19.09 1.75
CA THR A 5 -15.09 19.91 0.66
C THR A 5 -13.63 19.54 0.42
N ILE A 6 -13.33 18.96 -0.74
CA ILE A 6 -11.98 18.53 -1.09
C ILE A 6 -11.06 19.76 -1.28
N PRO A 7 -9.87 19.80 -0.66
CA PRO A 7 -8.94 20.90 -0.88
C PRO A 7 -8.48 20.96 -2.34
N ARG A 8 -8.48 22.15 -2.94
CA ARG A 8 -8.11 22.37 -4.34
C ARG A 8 -6.75 21.76 -4.74
N PRO A 9 -5.66 21.86 -3.95
CA PRO A 9 -4.39 21.23 -4.31
C PRO A 9 -4.51 19.70 -4.43
N LEU A 10 -5.27 19.07 -3.53
CA LEU A 10 -5.51 17.62 -3.58
C LEU A 10 -6.39 17.24 -4.76
N ALA A 11 -7.48 17.98 -4.99
CA ALA A 11 -8.35 17.78 -6.15
C ALA A 11 -7.56 17.87 -7.46
N ARG A 12 -6.68 18.87 -7.59
CA ARG A 12 -5.80 19.02 -8.74
C ARG A 12 -4.84 17.85 -8.88
N HIS A 13 -4.20 17.41 -7.79
CA HIS A 13 -3.33 16.24 -7.82
C HIS A 13 -4.07 14.98 -8.31
N ILE A 14 -5.29 14.74 -7.82
CA ILE A 14 -6.12 13.60 -8.26
C ILE A 14 -6.35 13.67 -9.78
N ILE A 15 -6.84 14.80 -10.29
CA ILE A 15 -7.18 14.94 -11.70
C ILE A 15 -5.96 14.83 -12.60
N GLU A 16 -4.83 15.45 -12.25
CA GLU A 16 -3.60 15.40 -13.05
C GLU A 16 -3.05 13.96 -13.13
N VAL A 17 -3.07 13.20 -12.03
CA VAL A 17 -2.59 11.81 -12.02
C VAL A 17 -3.53 10.89 -12.81
N LEU A 18 -4.85 11.00 -12.58
CA LEU A 18 -5.84 10.19 -13.30
C LEU A 18 -5.84 10.49 -14.80
N GLY A 19 -5.77 11.76 -15.20
CA GLY A 19 -5.73 12.17 -16.60
C GLY A 19 -4.44 11.78 -17.32
N SER A 20 -3.30 11.81 -16.62
CA SER A 20 -2.01 11.48 -17.22
C SER A 20 -1.78 9.97 -17.37
N PHE A 21 -2.08 9.20 -16.32
CA PHE A 21 -1.68 7.79 -16.25
C PHE A 21 -2.86 6.81 -16.17
N GLY A 22 -4.06 7.28 -15.80
CA GLY A 22 -5.20 6.42 -15.48
C GLY A 22 -4.97 5.55 -14.24
N THR A 23 -3.94 5.84 -13.45
CA THR A 23 -3.62 5.11 -12.21
C THR A 23 -4.10 5.90 -11.00
N PRO A 24 -4.52 5.22 -9.92
CA PRO A 24 -4.97 5.92 -8.72
C PRO A 24 -3.83 6.73 -8.09
N PRO A 25 -4.06 7.99 -7.69
CA PRO A 25 -3.09 8.78 -6.94
C PRO A 25 -2.81 8.13 -5.58
N ALA A 26 -1.61 8.37 -5.05
CA ALA A 26 -1.25 7.87 -3.73
C ALA A 26 -2.05 8.55 -2.60
N ARG A 27 -2.74 9.68 -2.84
CA ARG A 27 -3.60 10.36 -1.85
C ARG A 27 -4.92 10.76 -2.49
N GLY A 28 -5.98 10.79 -1.69
CA GLY A 28 -7.29 11.24 -2.14
C GLY A 28 -8.14 10.17 -2.83
N VAL A 29 -7.75 8.89 -2.77
CA VAL A 29 -8.53 7.77 -3.33
C VAL A 29 -9.92 7.67 -2.71
N GLN A 30 -10.07 8.07 -1.45
CA GLN A 30 -11.34 8.04 -0.72
C GLN A 30 -12.42 8.95 -1.32
N TYR A 31 -12.06 9.96 -2.11
CA TYR A 31 -13.01 10.90 -2.70
C TYR A 31 -13.77 10.34 -3.90
N PHE A 32 -13.22 9.29 -4.55
CA PHE A 32 -13.82 8.67 -5.74
C PHE A 32 -13.88 7.14 -5.65
N ASN A 33 -13.61 6.56 -4.47
CA ASN A 33 -13.68 5.12 -4.26
C ASN A 33 -15.13 4.61 -4.28
N GLU A 34 -15.41 3.65 -5.15
CA GLU A 34 -16.73 3.02 -5.28
C GLU A 34 -16.61 1.50 -5.52
N GLY A 35 -17.67 0.75 -5.20
CA GLY A 35 -17.83 -0.67 -5.47
C GLY A 35 -17.11 -1.66 -4.56
N ASN A 36 -16.19 -1.24 -3.70
CA ASN A 36 -15.44 -2.17 -2.82
C ASN A 36 -15.71 -1.93 -1.32
N GLN A 37 -16.74 -1.15 -0.99
CA GLN A 37 -17.01 -0.73 0.38
C GLN A 37 -17.31 -1.91 1.30
N SER A 38 -18.04 -2.93 0.84
CA SER A 38 -18.34 -4.10 1.69
C SER A 38 -17.09 -4.91 2.05
N LEU A 39 -16.14 -5.02 1.11
CA LEU A 39 -14.87 -5.71 1.32
C LEU A 39 -13.99 -4.94 2.32
N LEU A 40 -13.87 -3.62 2.12
CA LEU A 40 -13.11 -2.75 3.02
C LEU A 40 -13.74 -2.70 4.42
N GLN A 41 -15.06 -2.62 4.52
CA GLN A 41 -15.79 -2.64 5.79
C GLN A 41 -15.61 -3.98 6.51
N ALA A 42 -15.62 -5.10 5.80
CA ALA A 42 -15.36 -6.41 6.41
C ALA A 42 -13.91 -6.52 6.92
N LEU A 43 -12.92 -5.99 6.20
CA LEU A 43 -11.53 -5.94 6.68
C LEU A 43 -11.41 -5.07 7.93
N ASP A 44 -12.10 -3.93 7.96
CA ASP A 44 -12.10 -3.05 9.12
C ASP A 44 -12.78 -3.71 10.34
N GLU A 45 -14.00 -4.22 10.19
CA GLU A 45 -14.82 -4.84 11.24
C GLU A 45 -14.12 -6.06 11.86
N PHE A 46 -13.63 -6.99 11.03
CA PHE A 46 -13.13 -8.29 11.53
C PHE A 46 -11.61 -8.33 11.77
N TYR A 47 -10.84 -7.38 11.23
CA TYR A 47 -9.38 -7.41 11.34
C TYR A 47 -8.80 -6.14 11.96
N LEU A 48 -8.95 -4.99 11.30
CA LEU A 48 -8.25 -3.76 11.71
C LEU A 48 -8.79 -3.21 13.04
N SER A 49 -10.09 -3.28 13.28
CA SER A 49 -10.72 -2.78 14.52
C SER A 49 -10.76 -3.77 15.67
N SER A 50 -10.35 -5.03 15.44
CA SER A 50 -10.48 -6.11 16.42
C SER A 50 -9.27 -7.05 16.40
N TYR A 51 -9.32 -8.14 15.63
CA TYR A 51 -8.39 -9.27 15.70
C TYR A 51 -6.90 -8.89 15.66
N LEU A 52 -6.50 -7.91 14.84
CA LEU A 52 -5.10 -7.48 14.78
C LEU A 52 -4.69 -6.65 15.99
N GLN A 53 -5.58 -5.83 16.54
CA GLN A 53 -5.28 -5.03 17.74
C GLN A 53 -5.02 -5.92 18.95
N ASP A 54 -5.74 -7.04 19.03
CA ASP A 54 -5.57 -8.08 20.07
C ASP A 54 -4.29 -8.92 19.89
N GLY A 55 -3.45 -8.60 18.91
CA GLY A 55 -2.19 -9.29 18.64
C GLY A 55 -2.32 -10.47 17.67
N GLY A 56 -3.50 -10.66 17.08
CA GLY A 56 -3.69 -11.59 15.96
C GLY A 56 -2.91 -11.16 14.73
N ALA A 57 -2.79 -12.10 13.78
CA ALA A 57 -2.06 -11.89 12.55
C ALA A 57 -2.80 -12.52 11.37
N ALA A 58 -2.79 -11.85 10.22
CA ALA A 58 -3.56 -12.27 9.07
C ALA A 58 -2.79 -12.11 7.76
N TYR A 59 -3.21 -12.84 6.74
CA TYR A 59 -2.82 -12.54 5.37
C TYR A 59 -4.04 -12.56 4.47
N LYS A 60 -3.98 -11.76 3.40
CA LYS A 60 -4.98 -11.67 2.34
C LYS A 60 -4.29 -11.58 0.98
N MET A 61 -4.97 -12.06 -0.05
CA MET A 61 -4.59 -11.96 -1.45
C MET A 61 -5.70 -11.22 -2.18
N VAL A 62 -5.38 -10.05 -2.72
CA VAL A 62 -6.26 -9.25 -3.57
C VAL A 62 -6.05 -9.71 -5.00
N ILE A 63 -7.06 -10.33 -5.57
CA ILE A 63 -7.06 -10.90 -6.91
C ILE A 63 -7.77 -9.94 -7.84
N GLY A 64 -7.13 -9.60 -8.95
CA GLY A 64 -7.76 -8.87 -10.03
C GLY A 64 -6.79 -8.69 -11.19
N ASP A 65 -7.30 -8.62 -12.40
CA ASP A 65 -6.47 -8.47 -13.58
C ASP A 65 -5.77 -7.09 -13.64
N TYR A 66 -4.96 -6.85 -14.67
CA TYR A 66 -4.33 -5.56 -14.88
C TYR A 66 -5.38 -4.44 -15.04
N GLY A 67 -5.18 -3.29 -14.39
CA GLY A 67 -6.16 -2.19 -14.43
C GLY A 67 -7.46 -2.41 -13.65
N SER A 68 -7.64 -3.55 -12.95
CA SER A 68 -8.83 -3.84 -12.11
C SER A 68 -8.91 -3.06 -10.79
N GLY A 69 -7.98 -2.13 -10.53
CA GLY A 69 -7.97 -1.33 -9.31
C GLY A 69 -7.30 -2.00 -8.10
N LYS A 70 -6.38 -2.95 -8.29
CA LYS A 70 -5.57 -3.54 -7.20
C LYS A 70 -4.86 -2.48 -6.35
N SER A 71 -4.05 -1.62 -6.98
CA SER A 71 -3.36 -0.52 -6.28
C SER A 71 -4.35 0.44 -5.60
N HIS A 72 -5.50 0.70 -6.25
CA HIS A 72 -6.57 1.53 -5.69
C HIS A 72 -7.13 0.93 -4.40
N PHE A 73 -7.42 -0.38 -4.41
CA PHE A 73 -7.87 -1.11 -3.23
C PHE A 73 -6.83 -1.09 -2.10
N LEU A 74 -5.54 -1.28 -2.43
CA LEU A 74 -4.46 -1.19 -1.44
C LEU A 74 -4.37 0.20 -0.81
N TYR A 75 -4.51 1.29 -1.59
CA TYR A 75 -4.55 2.65 -1.04
C TYR A 75 -5.77 2.87 -0.14
N CYS A 76 -6.95 2.37 -0.52
CA CYS A 76 -8.13 2.48 0.34
C CYS A 76 -7.94 1.73 1.67
N LEU A 77 -7.36 0.51 1.63
CA LEU A 77 -7.07 -0.25 2.83
C LEU A 77 -6.03 0.44 3.73
N ARG A 78 -5.00 1.05 3.13
CA ARG A 78 -4.00 1.86 3.85
C ARG A 78 -4.65 3.03 4.60
N ASP A 79 -5.56 3.75 3.96
CA ASP A 79 -6.21 4.91 4.57
C ASP A 79 -7.05 4.50 5.79
N ILE A 80 -7.76 3.35 5.69
CA ILE A 80 -8.48 2.77 6.83
C ILE A 80 -7.48 2.32 7.92
N ALA A 81 -6.37 1.70 7.55
CA ALA A 81 -5.34 1.28 8.50
C ALA A 81 -4.76 2.47 9.29
N TRP A 82 -4.46 3.59 8.63
CA TRP A 82 -4.02 4.82 9.28
C TRP A 82 -5.08 5.38 10.22
N ALA A 83 -6.36 5.41 9.81
CA ALA A 83 -7.47 5.82 10.68
C ALA A 83 -7.62 4.92 11.93
N ARG A 84 -7.13 3.68 11.86
CA ARG A 84 -7.07 2.71 12.97
C ARG A 84 -5.72 2.69 13.69
N ASN A 85 -4.86 3.69 13.47
CA ASN A 85 -3.54 3.83 14.10
C ASN A 85 -2.57 2.67 13.80
N PHE A 86 -2.66 2.08 12.61
CA PHE A 86 -1.65 1.14 12.12
C PHE A 86 -0.53 1.86 11.38
N VAL A 87 0.67 1.30 11.47
CA VAL A 87 1.77 1.63 10.56
C VAL A 87 1.54 0.86 9.28
N VAL A 88 1.84 1.49 8.14
CA VAL A 88 1.72 0.84 6.83
C VAL A 88 3.05 0.87 6.11
N ALA A 89 3.44 -0.25 5.50
CA ALA A 89 4.49 -0.27 4.48
C ALA A 89 3.89 -0.74 3.16
N LYS A 90 4.11 0.04 2.09
CA LYS A 90 3.70 -0.33 0.72
C LYS A 90 4.94 -0.64 -0.09
N VAL A 91 5.10 -1.90 -0.48
CA VAL A 91 6.23 -2.39 -1.25
C VAL A 91 5.73 -2.79 -2.63
N ASP A 92 6.27 -2.15 -3.66
CA ASP A 92 6.06 -2.57 -5.05
C ASP A 92 7.06 -3.69 -5.34
N LEU A 93 6.55 -4.88 -5.64
CA LEU A 93 7.41 -6.04 -5.73
C LEU A 93 8.02 -6.18 -7.13
N SER A 94 9.31 -5.88 -7.24
CA SER A 94 10.07 -6.12 -8.47
C SER A 94 10.96 -7.37 -8.34
N PRO A 95 11.11 -8.20 -9.40
CA PRO A 95 12.03 -9.34 -9.40
C PRO A 95 13.50 -8.98 -9.09
N VAL A 96 13.88 -7.71 -9.24
CA VAL A 96 15.25 -7.21 -9.11
C VAL A 96 15.49 -6.61 -7.72
N GLU A 97 14.60 -5.73 -7.26
CA GLU A 97 14.78 -4.99 -6.01
C GLU A 97 14.32 -5.82 -4.81
N THR A 98 13.23 -6.57 -4.95
CA THR A 98 12.64 -7.38 -3.89
C THR A 98 12.40 -8.83 -4.34
N PRO A 99 13.44 -9.59 -4.73
CA PRO A 99 13.27 -10.98 -5.10
C PRO A 99 12.75 -11.76 -3.89
N TYR A 100 11.58 -12.34 -4.11
CA TYR A 100 10.78 -13.14 -3.20
C TYR A 100 11.52 -14.28 -2.54
N ASN A 101 12.70 -14.69 -3.02
CA ASN A 101 13.46 -15.81 -2.50
C ASN A 101 14.45 -15.43 -1.38
N ASP A 102 14.38 -14.18 -0.92
CA ASP A 102 15.32 -13.62 0.03
C ASP A 102 14.59 -12.91 1.18
N GLN A 103 14.42 -13.62 2.30
CA GLN A 103 13.82 -13.07 3.51
C GLN A 103 14.51 -11.79 4.00
N LYS A 104 15.84 -11.66 3.79
CA LYS A 104 16.59 -10.44 4.12
C LYS A 104 16.07 -9.27 3.29
N LYS A 105 15.89 -9.48 1.99
CA LYS A 105 15.39 -8.43 1.09
C LYS A 105 13.94 -8.07 1.35
N VAL A 106 13.10 -9.01 1.78
CA VAL A 106 11.75 -8.68 2.25
C VAL A 106 11.81 -7.75 3.46
N TYR A 107 12.66 -8.06 4.45
CA TYR A 107 12.88 -7.16 5.59
C TYR A 107 13.41 -5.79 5.15
N GLU A 108 14.44 -5.73 4.30
CA GLU A 108 15.00 -4.48 3.78
C GLU A 108 13.92 -3.65 3.06
N ALA A 109 13.13 -4.28 2.20
CA ALA A 109 12.05 -3.61 1.48
C ALA A 109 11.00 -3.03 2.44
N VAL A 110 10.59 -3.80 3.45
CA VAL A 110 9.67 -3.31 4.48
C VAL A 110 10.27 -2.13 5.24
N ALA A 111 11.51 -2.25 5.72
CA ALA A 111 12.17 -1.18 6.45
C ALA A 111 12.33 0.09 5.59
N GLN A 112 12.58 -0.05 4.29
CA GLN A 112 12.68 1.07 3.34
C GLN A 112 11.34 1.74 3.03
N HIS A 113 10.24 0.99 3.03
CA HIS A 113 8.94 1.47 2.55
C HIS A 113 7.88 1.62 3.65
N ILE A 114 8.25 1.54 4.93
CA ILE A 114 7.38 2.03 6.02
C ILE A 114 7.07 3.50 5.77
N ILE A 115 5.80 3.85 5.80
CA ILE A 115 5.34 5.21 5.52
C ILE A 115 5.17 5.96 6.85
N TRP A 116 5.87 7.08 6.97
CA TRP A 116 5.53 8.12 7.94
C TRP A 116 4.40 8.97 7.37
N HIS A 117 3.20 8.80 7.93
CA HIS A 117 2.01 9.54 7.54
C HIS A 117 1.62 10.56 8.61
N GLU A 118 1.33 11.78 8.16
CA GLU A 118 0.72 12.82 8.97
C GLU A 118 -0.67 13.14 8.44
N SER A 119 -1.61 13.35 9.36
CA SER A 119 -3.02 13.62 9.02
C SER A 119 -3.22 14.97 8.33
N ASP A 120 -2.27 15.89 8.47
CA ASP A 120 -2.32 17.16 7.77
C ASP A 120 -1.89 16.97 6.32
N GLU A 121 -2.84 17.19 5.40
CA GLU A 121 -2.68 16.98 3.97
C GLU A 121 -1.58 17.86 3.34
N GLN A 122 -1.09 18.90 4.05
CA GLN A 122 0.04 19.72 3.61
C GLN A 122 1.38 18.97 3.67
N PHE A 123 1.50 17.95 4.53
CA PHE A 123 2.69 17.13 4.62
C PHE A 123 2.70 16.09 3.51
N THR A 124 3.88 15.82 2.98
CA THR A 124 4.08 14.74 2.02
C THR A 124 4.51 13.52 2.78
N ASP A 125 3.90 12.38 2.47
CA ASP A 125 4.28 11.10 3.06
C ASP A 125 5.77 10.82 2.79
N GLU A 126 6.49 10.44 3.84
CA GLU A 126 7.91 10.08 3.76
C GLU A 126 8.07 8.59 4.05
N THR A 127 9.15 7.98 3.54
CA THR A 127 9.37 6.54 3.69
C THR A 127 10.66 6.24 4.44
N GLY A 128 10.65 5.14 5.20
CA GLY A 128 11.81 4.59 5.89
C GLY A 128 11.55 4.38 7.38
N LEU A 129 12.06 3.27 7.91
CA LEU A 129 11.95 2.92 9.33
C LEU A 129 12.56 4.01 10.22
N THR A 130 13.72 4.53 9.85
CA THR A 130 14.38 5.62 10.58
C THR A 130 13.53 6.88 10.62
N ARG A 131 13.01 7.32 9.47
CA ARG A 131 12.11 8.48 9.40
C ARG A 131 10.85 8.28 10.24
N PHE A 132 10.27 7.07 10.23
CA PHE A 132 9.14 6.69 11.08
C PHE A 132 9.49 6.76 12.58
N LEU A 133 10.67 6.30 12.99
CA LEU A 133 11.14 6.40 14.37
C LEU A 133 11.31 7.87 14.79
N GLU A 134 11.96 8.69 13.96
CA GLU A 134 12.16 10.12 14.21
C GLU A 134 10.82 10.86 14.35
N GLY A 135 9.88 10.62 13.43
CA GLY A 135 8.53 11.19 13.49
C GLY A 135 7.76 10.74 14.73
N THR A 136 7.87 9.46 15.09
CA THR A 136 7.23 8.92 16.30
C THR A 136 7.81 9.56 17.55
N LEU A 137 9.13 9.75 17.63
CA LEU A 137 9.75 10.44 18.76
C LEU A 137 9.27 11.89 18.87
N ALA A 138 9.18 12.61 17.74
CA ALA A 138 8.67 13.98 17.71
C ALA A 138 7.19 14.06 18.15
N ARG A 139 6.39 13.02 17.85
CA ARG A 139 5.00 12.90 18.30
C ARG A 139 4.89 12.63 19.81
N ILE A 140 5.76 11.79 20.35
CA ILE A 140 5.77 11.41 21.78
C ILE A 140 6.34 12.53 22.65
N VAL A 141 7.39 13.22 22.17
CA VAL A 141 8.04 14.33 22.88
C VAL A 141 7.95 15.59 22.03
N PRO A 142 6.84 16.35 22.13
CA PRO A 142 6.67 17.57 21.35
C PRO A 142 7.69 18.64 21.73
N GLY A 143 8.21 19.35 20.72
CA GLY A 143 9.16 20.45 20.89
C GLY A 143 10.55 20.15 20.32
N PRO A 144 11.49 21.11 20.42
CA PRO A 144 12.84 20.91 19.91
C PRO A 144 13.58 19.83 20.71
N LEU A 145 14.11 18.84 20.01
CA LEU A 145 14.92 17.79 20.63
C LEU A 145 16.26 18.36 21.11
N SER A 146 16.61 18.05 22.35
CA SER A 146 17.86 18.50 22.99
C SER A 146 18.30 17.50 24.04
N LEU A 147 19.45 17.73 24.69
CA LEU A 147 19.90 16.87 25.79
C LEU A 147 18.91 16.80 26.96
N GLU A 148 18.05 17.81 27.14
CA GLU A 148 16.98 17.79 28.14
C GLU A 148 15.89 16.75 27.81
N THR A 149 15.73 16.38 26.53
CA THR A 149 14.83 15.30 26.10
C THR A 149 15.16 13.99 26.80
N LEU A 150 16.43 13.70 27.09
CA LEU A 150 16.85 12.48 27.81
C LEU A 150 16.32 12.43 29.25
N ALA A 151 16.05 13.59 29.85
CA ALA A 151 15.44 13.71 31.17
C ALA A 151 13.91 13.84 31.13
N ASN A 152 13.32 14.01 29.95
CA ASN A 152 11.89 14.19 29.77
C ASN A 152 11.12 12.93 30.23
N PRO A 153 10.10 13.04 31.10
CA PRO A 153 9.32 11.90 31.56
C PRO A 153 8.67 11.08 30.42
N LEU A 154 8.26 11.73 29.33
CA LEU A 154 7.67 11.05 28.16
C LEU A 154 8.70 10.20 27.43
N TYR A 155 9.92 10.71 27.27
CA TYR A 155 11.03 9.94 26.70
C TYR A 155 11.42 8.76 27.60
N ARG A 156 11.48 8.97 28.93
CA ARG A 156 11.76 7.88 29.87
C ARG A 156 10.67 6.81 29.84
N GLY A 157 9.40 7.20 29.82
CA GLY A 157 8.29 6.25 29.68
C GLY A 157 8.34 5.46 28.38
N LEU A 158 8.75 6.09 27.27
CA LEU A 158 9.01 5.40 26.01
C LEU A 158 10.12 4.35 26.14
N VAL A 159 11.26 4.72 26.76
CA VAL A 159 12.38 3.80 27.01
C VAL A 159 11.94 2.64 27.90
N ASP A 160 11.30 2.92 29.03
CA ASP A 160 10.80 1.91 29.97
C ASP A 160 9.83 0.94 29.29
N THR A 161 8.95 1.46 28.43
CA THR A 161 8.01 0.63 27.65
C THR A 161 8.73 -0.28 26.67
N LEU A 162 9.69 0.25 25.93
CA LEU A 162 10.48 -0.53 24.98
C LEU A 162 11.31 -1.60 25.69
N GLU A 163 11.96 -1.28 26.82
CA GLU A 163 12.76 -2.21 27.62
C GLU A 163 11.91 -3.33 28.25
N ALA A 164 10.70 -3.00 28.71
CA ALA A 164 9.76 -3.98 29.29
C ALA A 164 9.08 -4.85 28.23
N THR A 165 9.05 -4.43 26.97
CA THR A 165 8.42 -5.20 25.89
C THR A 165 9.28 -6.42 25.54
N PRO A 166 8.69 -7.64 25.45
CA PRO A 166 9.43 -8.86 25.08
C PRO A 166 9.71 -8.90 23.58
N ILE A 167 10.65 -8.08 23.12
CA ILE A 167 11.11 -8.04 21.72
C ILE A 167 11.96 -9.28 21.44
N ASP A 168 11.64 -10.01 20.37
CA ASP A 168 12.25 -11.29 20.05
C ASP A 168 13.78 -11.17 19.87
N SER A 169 14.27 -10.12 19.21
CA SER A 169 15.70 -9.84 19.06
C SER A 169 16.18 -8.73 20.02
N PRO A 170 16.95 -9.07 21.08
CA PRO A 170 17.56 -8.05 21.94
C PRO A 170 18.46 -7.05 21.20
N PRO A 171 19.31 -7.44 20.23
CA PRO A 171 20.06 -6.47 19.43
C PRO A 171 19.18 -5.46 18.69
N TYR A 172 17.96 -5.86 18.31
CA TYR A 172 17.00 -4.97 17.64
C TYR A 172 16.44 -3.92 18.59
N GLN A 173 16.04 -4.33 19.80
CA GLN A 173 15.63 -3.42 20.87
C GLN A 173 16.76 -2.43 21.21
N THR A 174 17.99 -2.93 21.40
CA THR A 174 19.16 -2.08 21.64
C THR A 174 19.39 -1.09 20.49
N ALA A 175 19.25 -1.52 19.24
CA ALA A 175 19.44 -0.65 18.08
C ALA A 175 18.41 0.49 18.04
N VAL A 176 17.14 0.22 18.33
CA VAL A 176 16.08 1.25 18.37
C VAL A 176 16.31 2.25 19.50
N LEU A 177 16.61 1.77 20.71
CA LEU A 177 16.90 2.64 21.87
C LEU A 177 18.14 3.50 21.62
N ALA A 178 19.21 2.90 21.09
CA ALA A 178 20.42 3.62 20.76
C ALA A 178 20.23 4.61 19.61
N TYR A 179 19.31 4.32 18.68
CA TYR A 179 18.98 5.22 17.58
C TYR A 179 18.30 6.49 18.12
N PHE A 180 17.34 6.37 19.04
CA PHE A 180 16.75 7.53 19.70
C PHE A 180 17.77 8.35 20.49
N ASP A 181 18.64 7.71 21.28
CA ASP A 181 19.70 8.42 22.02
C ASP A 181 20.67 9.14 21.06
N ALA A 182 21.10 8.47 19.99
CA ALA A 182 21.98 9.06 18.98
C ALA A 182 21.32 10.23 18.24
N PHE A 183 20.01 10.13 17.96
CA PHE A 183 19.24 11.19 17.31
C PHE A 183 19.12 12.44 18.18
N ILE A 184 18.76 12.26 19.46
CA ILE A 184 18.67 13.35 20.44
C ILE A 184 20.03 14.04 20.65
N ARG A 185 21.11 13.25 20.68
CA ARG A 185 22.47 13.76 20.87
C ARG A 185 23.13 14.28 19.59
N GLN A 186 22.47 14.15 18.44
CA GLN A 186 23.03 14.48 17.12
C GLN A 186 24.37 13.79 16.85
N ASN A 187 24.50 12.51 17.27
CA ASN A 187 25.69 11.71 17.02
C ASN A 187 25.59 11.05 15.63
N GLU A 188 26.09 11.75 14.61
CA GLU A 188 26.00 11.32 13.21
C GLU A 188 26.69 9.97 12.94
N GLU A 189 27.81 9.67 13.58
CA GLU A 189 28.52 8.40 13.39
C GLU A 189 27.66 7.21 13.84
N ARG A 190 27.06 7.31 15.04
CA ARG A 190 26.14 6.28 15.55
C ARG A 190 24.86 6.21 14.72
N LEU A 191 24.28 7.35 14.34
CA LEU A 191 23.09 7.40 13.50
C LEU A 191 23.31 6.68 12.18
N ASN A 192 24.39 6.98 11.47
CA ASN A 192 24.69 6.35 10.18
C ASN A 192 24.84 4.83 10.30
N ALA A 193 25.57 4.35 11.32
CA ALA A 193 25.77 2.92 11.55
C ALA A 193 24.44 2.20 11.91
N LEU A 194 23.63 2.81 12.78
CA LEU A 194 22.34 2.29 13.22
C LEU A 194 21.30 2.31 12.10
N THR A 195 21.25 3.39 11.29
CA THR A 195 20.39 3.49 10.12
C THR A 195 20.66 2.33 9.17
N ARG A 196 21.91 2.12 8.75
CA ARG A 196 22.26 1.01 7.86
C ARG A 196 21.85 -0.35 8.45
N TRP A 197 22.08 -0.56 9.74
CA TRP A 197 21.74 -1.82 10.39
C TRP A 197 20.22 -2.03 10.48
N LEU A 198 19.45 -1.03 10.94
CA LEU A 198 18.00 -1.09 11.06
C LEU A 198 17.32 -1.25 9.70
N MET A 199 17.87 -0.64 8.65
CA MET A 199 17.37 -0.79 7.28
C MET A 199 17.77 -2.13 6.63
N GLY A 200 18.58 -2.95 7.31
CA GLY A 200 19.07 -4.24 6.81
C GLY A 200 20.21 -4.14 5.80
N GLU A 201 20.69 -2.92 5.52
CA GLU A 201 21.74 -2.63 4.57
C GLU A 201 23.10 -3.25 4.97
N THR A 202 24.02 -3.27 4.01
CA THR A 202 25.36 -3.81 4.27
C THR A 202 26.16 -2.83 5.13
N THR A 203 26.50 -3.24 6.35
CA THR A 203 27.35 -2.48 7.26
C THR A 203 28.84 -2.66 6.95
N SER A 204 29.57 -1.55 6.94
CA SER A 204 31.03 -1.51 6.77
C SER A 204 31.76 -2.04 8.03
N PRO A 205 33.07 -2.32 7.95
CA PRO A 205 33.86 -2.70 9.12
C PRO A 205 33.86 -1.65 10.23
N ASP A 206 33.81 -0.36 9.89
CA ASP A 206 33.77 0.73 10.87
C ASP A 206 32.38 0.84 11.51
N ASP A 207 31.30 0.74 10.72
CA ASP A 207 29.93 0.61 11.27
C ASP A 207 29.86 -0.55 12.27
N THR A 208 30.50 -1.68 11.95
CA THR A 208 30.50 -2.87 12.81
C THR A 208 31.20 -2.63 14.15
N LYS A 209 32.25 -1.79 14.19
CA LYS A 209 32.91 -1.41 15.45
C LYS A 209 31.97 -0.55 16.30
N VAL A 210 31.38 0.48 15.71
CA VAL A 210 30.43 1.38 16.37
C VAL A 210 29.24 0.60 16.93
N LEU A 211 28.64 -0.29 16.13
CA LEU A 211 27.51 -1.13 16.55
C LEU A 211 27.87 -2.04 17.74
N ARG A 212 29.08 -2.63 17.74
CA ARG A 212 29.55 -3.45 18.86
C ARG A 212 29.73 -2.66 20.15
N GLU A 213 30.23 -1.43 20.07
CA GLU A 213 30.36 -0.54 21.23
C GLU A 213 28.99 -0.16 21.81
N ILE A 214 27.97 -0.03 20.95
CA ILE A 214 26.58 0.20 21.36
C ILE A 214 25.94 -1.07 21.97
N GLY A 215 26.46 -2.26 21.63
CA GLY A 215 25.90 -3.55 22.03
C GLY A 215 24.97 -4.18 20.98
N VAL A 216 24.88 -3.60 19.78
CA VAL A 216 24.16 -4.18 18.64
C VAL A 216 25.05 -5.23 17.97
N THR A 217 24.69 -6.50 18.18
CA THR A 217 25.49 -7.64 17.71
C THR A 217 24.87 -8.32 16.49
N GLY A 218 25.73 -8.86 15.63
CA GLY A 218 25.31 -9.58 14.42
C GLY A 218 24.87 -8.67 13.27
N LYS A 219 24.58 -9.29 12.14
CA LYS A 219 24.03 -8.64 10.93
C LYS A 219 22.65 -9.22 10.64
N ILE A 220 21.80 -8.44 10.00
CA ILE A 220 20.55 -8.96 9.43
C ILE A 220 20.90 -9.80 8.20
N ASN A 221 20.45 -11.04 8.18
CA ASN A 221 20.73 -12.05 7.16
C ASN A 221 19.49 -12.93 6.94
N LYS A 222 19.53 -13.78 5.90
CA LYS A 222 18.40 -14.67 5.56
C LYS A 222 17.86 -15.46 6.77
N PRO A 223 18.68 -16.19 7.55
CA PRO A 223 18.17 -16.95 8.70
C PRO A 223 17.44 -16.14 9.78
N ASN A 224 17.85 -14.88 10.03
CA ASN A 224 17.30 -14.08 11.13
C ASN A 224 16.35 -12.97 10.68
N ALA A 225 16.19 -12.74 9.37
CA ALA A 225 15.40 -11.63 8.84
C ALA A 225 13.95 -11.64 9.35
N PHE A 226 13.32 -12.81 9.41
CA PHE A 226 11.96 -12.91 9.93
C PHE A 226 11.87 -12.58 11.43
N ARG A 227 12.88 -12.96 12.22
CA ARG A 227 12.99 -12.57 13.64
C ARG A 227 13.16 -11.06 13.78
N MET A 228 13.87 -10.40 12.86
CA MET A 228 13.93 -8.93 12.81
C MET A 228 12.58 -8.31 12.45
N LEU A 229 11.85 -8.89 11.48
CA LEU A 229 10.50 -8.44 11.13
C LEU A 229 9.49 -8.59 12.29
N ARG A 230 9.59 -9.69 13.05
CA ARG A 230 8.83 -9.86 14.31
C ARG A 230 9.20 -8.79 15.33
N SER A 231 10.49 -8.54 15.51
CA SER A 231 10.98 -7.51 16.43
C SER A 231 10.47 -6.12 16.04
N LEU A 232 10.43 -5.81 14.74
CA LEU A 232 9.83 -4.60 14.21
C LEU A 232 8.34 -4.49 14.56
N CYS A 233 7.54 -5.55 14.36
CA CYS A 233 6.12 -5.55 14.72
C CYS A 233 5.91 -5.29 16.23
N GLN A 234 6.74 -5.90 17.07
CA GLN A 234 6.71 -5.71 18.52
C GLN A 234 7.11 -4.28 18.93
N VAL A 235 8.14 -3.72 18.30
CA VAL A 235 8.54 -2.32 18.50
C VAL A 235 7.40 -1.38 18.11
N ILE A 236 6.80 -1.55 16.92
CA ILE A 236 5.67 -0.72 16.47
C ILE A 236 4.53 -0.72 17.49
N ARG A 237 4.20 -1.88 18.05
CA ARG A 237 3.18 -1.98 19.11
C ARG A 237 3.61 -1.33 20.42
N ALA A 238 4.87 -1.48 20.81
CA ALA A 238 5.44 -0.80 21.99
C ALA A 238 5.43 0.73 21.84
N LEU A 239 5.54 1.23 20.61
CA LEU A 239 5.38 2.64 20.24
C LEU A 239 3.91 3.10 20.22
N SER A 240 2.99 2.30 20.77
CA SER A 240 1.54 2.59 20.87
C SER A 240 0.78 2.63 19.54
N TYR A 241 1.31 2.01 18.48
CA TYR A 241 0.55 1.74 17.26
C TYR A 241 -0.20 0.41 17.35
N SER A 242 -1.32 0.30 16.64
CA SER A 242 -2.17 -0.90 16.63
C SER A 242 -1.46 -2.12 16.03
N GLY A 243 -0.53 -1.90 15.10
CA GLY A 243 0.21 -2.95 14.41
C GLY A 243 0.81 -2.48 13.09
N LEU A 244 1.13 -3.44 12.21
CA LEU A 244 1.79 -3.19 10.93
C LEU A 244 1.02 -3.84 9.77
N ILE A 245 0.57 -3.04 8.81
CA ILE A 245 -0.04 -3.51 7.57
C ILE A 245 1.01 -3.46 6.45
N LEU A 246 1.21 -4.59 5.79
CA LEU A 246 2.20 -4.80 4.75
C LEU A 246 1.47 -5.00 3.43
N LEU A 247 1.52 -3.99 2.57
CA LEU A 247 0.85 -3.97 1.29
C LEU A 247 1.88 -4.24 0.19
N PHE A 248 1.64 -5.30 -0.56
CA PHE A 248 2.54 -5.79 -1.59
C PHE A 248 1.84 -5.71 -2.94
N ASP A 249 2.30 -4.81 -3.80
CA ASP A 249 1.75 -4.59 -5.14
C ASP A 249 2.60 -5.25 -6.24
N GLU A 250 2.02 -5.42 -7.42
CA GLU A 250 2.67 -5.94 -8.63
C GLU A 250 3.28 -7.36 -8.55
N VAL A 251 2.60 -8.27 -7.86
CA VAL A 251 3.02 -9.68 -7.76
C VAL A 251 2.99 -10.41 -9.12
N ASP A 252 2.29 -9.86 -10.11
CA ASP A 252 2.21 -10.31 -11.50
C ASP A 252 3.56 -10.36 -12.22
N ARG A 253 4.52 -9.49 -11.88
CA ARG A 253 5.89 -9.56 -12.46
C ARG A 253 6.64 -10.85 -12.06
N MET A 254 6.10 -11.65 -11.15
CA MET A 254 6.65 -12.97 -10.82
C MET A 254 6.32 -14.05 -11.85
N ALA A 255 5.12 -13.98 -12.44
CA ALA A 255 4.63 -15.01 -13.36
C ALA A 255 5.45 -15.05 -14.66
N SER A 256 6.15 -13.96 -14.98
CA SER A 256 7.09 -13.89 -16.11
C SER A 256 8.43 -14.59 -15.85
N VAL A 257 8.77 -14.88 -14.57
CA VAL A 257 10.06 -15.48 -14.18
C VAL A 257 9.88 -16.98 -13.91
N GLY A 258 9.51 -17.73 -14.95
CA GLY A 258 9.25 -19.17 -14.83
C GLY A 258 10.41 -20.00 -14.27
N GLY A 259 10.10 -21.23 -13.84
CA GLY A 259 11.09 -22.22 -13.43
C GLY A 259 11.52 -22.11 -11.97
N LYS A 260 12.84 -22.04 -11.71
CA LYS A 260 13.39 -22.10 -10.34
C LYS A 260 13.04 -20.85 -9.52
N ALA A 261 12.99 -19.69 -10.15
CA ALA A 261 12.67 -18.43 -9.49
C ALA A 261 11.23 -18.43 -8.98
N GLU A 262 10.25 -18.73 -9.85
CA GLU A 262 8.83 -18.92 -9.51
C GLU A 262 8.65 -19.84 -8.29
N ARG A 263 9.31 -21.01 -8.28
CA ARG A 263 9.24 -21.95 -7.16
C ARG A 263 9.78 -21.39 -5.84
N MET A 264 10.94 -20.73 -5.86
CA MET A 264 11.50 -20.14 -4.64
C MET A 264 10.61 -19.01 -4.10
N ALA A 265 9.94 -18.31 -5.00
CA ALA A 265 9.02 -17.24 -4.70
C ALA A 265 7.75 -17.75 -3.99
N THR A 266 7.15 -18.81 -4.52
CA THR A 266 5.97 -19.46 -3.92
C THR A 266 6.30 -20.13 -2.60
N ASP A 267 7.50 -20.73 -2.46
CA ASP A 267 7.97 -21.31 -1.20
C ASP A 267 8.14 -20.23 -0.12
N THR A 268 8.64 -19.05 -0.48
CA THR A 268 8.79 -17.93 0.47
C THR A 268 7.45 -17.30 0.81
N LEU A 269 6.55 -17.13 -0.15
CA LEU A 269 5.18 -16.67 0.11
C LEU A 269 4.47 -17.62 1.08
N ARG A 270 4.61 -18.94 0.90
CA ARG A 270 4.10 -19.94 1.84
C ARG A 270 4.73 -19.78 3.23
N GLU A 271 6.04 -19.59 3.30
CA GLU A 271 6.72 -19.40 4.59
C GLU A 271 6.29 -18.11 5.30
N VAL A 272 6.12 -17.02 4.57
CA VAL A 272 5.56 -15.77 5.11
C VAL A 272 4.16 -16.01 5.63
N ILE A 273 3.29 -16.70 4.88
CA ILE A 273 1.93 -17.05 5.32
C ILE A 273 1.95 -17.86 6.62
N ASP A 274 2.79 -18.90 6.68
CA ASP A 274 2.90 -19.78 7.83
C ASP A 274 3.34 -19.01 9.08
N ARG A 275 4.43 -18.26 8.96
CA ARG A 275 4.99 -17.53 10.09
C ARG A 275 4.19 -16.29 10.46
N THR A 276 3.44 -15.69 9.53
CA THR A 276 2.55 -14.57 9.86
C THR A 276 1.55 -15.01 10.93
N ARG A 277 0.91 -16.18 10.75
CA ARG A 277 -0.12 -16.68 11.66
C ARG A 277 0.39 -16.97 13.08
N GLU A 278 1.65 -17.34 13.23
CA GLU A 278 2.21 -17.82 14.50
C GLU A 278 3.10 -16.79 15.21
N ASP A 279 3.75 -15.88 14.47
CA ASP A 279 4.89 -15.13 14.99
C ASP A 279 4.83 -13.60 14.82
N LEU A 280 3.89 -13.02 14.07
CA LEU A 280 3.88 -11.57 13.77
C LEU A 280 2.67 -10.84 14.40
N PRO A 281 2.75 -10.45 15.69
CA PRO A 281 1.60 -9.91 16.40
C PRO A 281 1.14 -8.57 15.83
N GLY A 282 -0.16 -8.48 15.53
CA GLY A 282 -0.79 -7.28 14.97
C GLY A 282 -0.39 -6.98 13.53
N ALA A 283 0.16 -7.96 12.80
CA ALA A 283 0.56 -7.78 11.41
C ALA A 283 -0.50 -8.32 10.44
N MET A 284 -0.67 -7.61 9.31
CA MET A 284 -1.41 -8.15 8.16
C MET A 284 -0.59 -8.02 6.88
N PHE A 285 -0.47 -9.11 6.13
CA PHE A 285 0.12 -9.12 4.80
C PHE A 285 -0.98 -9.11 3.74
N VAL A 286 -0.90 -8.21 2.78
CA VAL A 286 -1.85 -8.12 1.67
C VAL A 286 -1.09 -8.13 0.36
N TYR A 287 -1.27 -9.19 -0.43
CA TYR A 287 -0.63 -9.36 -1.72
C TYR A 287 -1.62 -9.10 -2.85
N ALA A 288 -1.33 -8.15 -3.72
CA ALA A 288 -2.08 -7.91 -4.95
C ALA A 288 -1.52 -8.79 -6.08
N VAL A 289 -2.31 -9.77 -6.52
CA VAL A 289 -1.93 -10.79 -7.50
C VAL A 289 -2.88 -10.81 -8.70
N PRO A 290 -2.42 -11.21 -9.88
CA PRO A 290 -3.29 -11.44 -11.02
C PRO A 290 -4.04 -12.79 -10.87
N PRO A 291 -5.20 -12.98 -11.50
CA PRO A 291 -5.94 -14.25 -11.44
C PRO A 291 -5.14 -15.45 -11.93
N GLN A 292 -4.27 -15.26 -12.93
CA GLN A 292 -3.38 -16.30 -13.48
C GLN A 292 -2.44 -16.86 -12.40
N PHE A 293 -2.02 -16.05 -11.42
CA PHE A 293 -1.21 -16.55 -10.30
C PHE A 293 -1.98 -17.60 -9.48
N ILE A 294 -3.27 -17.38 -9.23
CA ILE A 294 -4.11 -18.29 -8.45
C ILE A 294 -4.52 -19.52 -9.28
N ASN A 295 -4.78 -19.34 -10.57
CA ASN A 295 -5.31 -20.39 -11.44
C ASN A 295 -4.22 -21.28 -12.05
N ASP A 296 -3.03 -20.72 -12.34
CA ASP A 296 -1.97 -21.44 -13.07
C ASP A 296 -0.74 -21.70 -12.20
N THR A 297 -0.35 -20.73 -11.36
CA THR A 297 0.87 -20.84 -10.54
C THR A 297 0.61 -21.60 -9.25
N VAL A 298 -0.35 -21.19 -8.43
CA VAL A 298 -0.65 -21.82 -7.13
C VAL A 298 -0.90 -23.34 -7.23
N PRO A 299 -1.64 -23.88 -8.23
CA PRO A 299 -1.87 -25.32 -8.33
C PRO A 299 -0.60 -26.15 -8.59
N LYS A 300 0.47 -25.55 -9.14
CA LYS A 300 1.78 -26.21 -9.31
C LYS A 300 2.49 -26.43 -7.98
N TYR A 301 2.09 -25.72 -6.91
CA TYR A 301 2.74 -25.74 -5.59
C TYR A 301 1.75 -26.13 -4.48
N PRO A 302 1.57 -27.44 -4.21
CA PRO A 302 0.55 -27.94 -3.28
C PRO A 302 0.62 -27.33 -1.87
N ALA A 303 1.83 -27.03 -1.38
CA ALA A 303 2.03 -26.45 -0.05
C ALA A 303 1.47 -25.03 0.05
N LEU A 304 1.63 -24.20 -0.98
CA LEU A 304 1.02 -22.88 -1.06
C LEU A 304 -0.49 -23.00 -1.30
N GLN A 305 -0.92 -23.91 -2.17
CA GLN A 305 -2.33 -24.15 -2.47
C GLN A 305 -3.15 -24.49 -1.22
N GLN A 306 -2.62 -25.32 -0.32
CA GLN A 306 -3.29 -25.67 0.94
C GLN A 306 -3.52 -24.47 1.87
N ARG A 307 -2.72 -23.41 1.75
CA ARG A 307 -2.91 -22.18 2.52
C ARG A 307 -3.91 -21.27 1.83
N VAL A 308 -3.75 -21.05 0.53
CA VAL A 308 -4.52 -20.07 -0.25
C VAL A 308 -5.95 -20.55 -0.55
N ARG A 309 -6.17 -21.85 -0.73
CA ARG A 309 -7.48 -22.38 -1.10
C ARG A 309 -8.43 -22.35 0.10
N ALA A 310 -9.49 -21.55 -0.03
CA ALA A 310 -10.62 -21.54 0.90
C ALA A 310 -11.93 -21.79 0.14
N PRO A 311 -12.95 -22.37 0.81
CA PRO A 311 -14.28 -22.44 0.22
C PRO A 311 -14.86 -21.03 0.10
N GLY A 312 -15.19 -20.63 -1.12
CA GLY A 312 -15.75 -19.31 -1.40
C GLY A 312 -14.76 -18.15 -1.26
N GLN A 313 -15.25 -16.96 -1.58
CA GLN A 313 -14.46 -15.73 -1.59
C GLN A 313 -14.64 -14.94 -0.29
N PHE A 314 -13.70 -14.03 -0.03
CA PHE A 314 -13.78 -13.10 1.08
C PHE A 314 -15.01 -12.20 0.91
N SER A 315 -15.77 -12.10 1.99
CA SER A 315 -16.97 -11.28 2.10
C SER A 315 -17.25 -11.08 3.58
N ARG A 316 -18.25 -10.27 3.92
CA ARG A 316 -18.69 -10.13 5.30
C ARG A 316 -19.08 -11.46 5.95
N ILE A 317 -19.69 -12.38 5.18
CA ILE A 317 -20.12 -13.70 5.65
C ILE A 317 -18.93 -14.65 5.78
N ASN A 318 -17.99 -14.60 4.83
CA ASN A 318 -16.83 -15.48 4.75
C ASN A 318 -15.51 -14.69 4.92
N HIS A 319 -15.39 -13.93 6.00
CA HIS A 319 -14.24 -13.07 6.25
C HIS A 319 -12.95 -13.89 6.48
N PHE A 320 -13.05 -15.19 6.75
CA PHE A 320 -11.90 -16.10 6.90
C PHE A 320 -11.17 -16.38 5.59
N SER A 321 -11.85 -16.28 4.44
CA SER A 321 -11.23 -16.56 3.15
C SER A 321 -10.03 -15.61 2.93
N PRO A 322 -8.86 -16.13 2.53
CA PRO A 322 -7.72 -15.28 2.26
C PRO A 322 -7.86 -14.55 0.91
N LEU A 323 -8.81 -14.95 0.06
CA LEU A 323 -8.95 -14.46 -1.31
C LEU A 323 -9.99 -13.35 -1.41
N ILE A 324 -9.54 -12.14 -1.72
CA ILE A 324 -10.38 -10.96 -2.00
C ILE A 324 -10.43 -10.80 -3.52
N SER A 325 -11.59 -10.98 -4.13
CA SER A 325 -11.76 -10.82 -5.57
C SER A 325 -12.23 -9.41 -5.91
N LEU A 326 -11.52 -8.73 -6.81
CA LEU A 326 -11.93 -7.42 -7.37
C LEU A 326 -12.85 -7.53 -8.59
N ASP A 327 -13.19 -8.77 -8.99
CA ASP A 327 -14.20 -9.02 -10.02
C ASP A 327 -15.61 -9.12 -9.42
N ASN A 328 -15.70 -9.34 -8.10
CA ASN A 328 -16.95 -9.47 -7.37
C ASN A 328 -17.13 -8.31 -6.40
N LEU A 329 -17.37 -7.14 -6.99
CA LEU A 329 -17.61 -5.88 -6.29
C LEU A 329 -19.09 -5.71 -5.92
N ASP A 330 -19.37 -4.68 -5.11
CA ASP A 330 -20.71 -4.31 -4.65
C ASP A 330 -21.61 -3.82 -5.79
N LEU A 331 -20.99 -3.28 -6.83
CA LEU A 331 -21.63 -2.77 -8.03
C LEU A 331 -21.19 -3.62 -9.22
N ASP A 332 -22.09 -3.81 -10.18
CA ASP A 332 -21.69 -4.26 -11.50
C ASP A 332 -20.78 -3.21 -12.17
N GLU A 333 -20.12 -3.63 -13.24
CA GLU A 333 -19.06 -2.85 -13.88
C GLU A 333 -19.56 -1.53 -14.47
N ASP A 334 -20.77 -1.52 -15.05
CA ASP A 334 -21.40 -0.34 -15.64
C ASP A 334 -21.76 0.68 -14.54
N ALA A 335 -22.41 0.21 -13.48
CA ALA A 335 -22.77 1.04 -12.33
C ALA A 335 -21.53 1.58 -11.61
N LEU A 336 -20.46 0.79 -11.53
CA LEU A 336 -19.20 1.21 -10.93
C LEU A 336 -18.54 2.33 -11.71
N MET A 337 -18.39 2.19 -13.04
CA MET A 337 -17.79 3.23 -13.88
C MET A 337 -18.61 4.53 -13.82
N LEU A 338 -19.94 4.43 -13.87
CA LEU A 338 -20.81 5.59 -13.74
C LEU A 338 -20.64 6.27 -12.39
N ALA A 339 -20.64 5.51 -11.28
CA ALA A 339 -20.45 6.06 -9.94
C ALA A 339 -19.09 6.77 -9.79
N ILE A 340 -18.02 6.19 -10.33
CA ILE A 340 -16.71 6.85 -10.37
C ILE A 340 -16.79 8.16 -11.18
N GLY A 341 -17.38 8.11 -12.38
CA GLY A 341 -17.57 9.30 -13.22
C GLY A 341 -18.31 10.43 -12.50
N GLU A 342 -19.39 10.10 -11.80
CA GLU A 342 -20.16 11.07 -10.99
C GLU A 342 -19.33 11.72 -9.88
N LYS A 343 -18.40 10.98 -9.25
CA LYS A 343 -17.48 11.52 -8.25
C LYS A 343 -16.38 12.40 -8.85
N LEU A 344 -15.93 12.10 -10.07
CA LEU A 344 -14.85 12.84 -10.72
C LEU A 344 -15.28 14.25 -11.17
N ILE A 345 -16.55 14.46 -11.49
CA ILE A 345 -17.09 15.78 -11.89
C ILE A 345 -16.80 16.85 -10.82
N PRO A 346 -17.31 16.75 -9.57
CA PRO A 346 -17.06 17.78 -8.55
C PRO A 346 -15.58 17.89 -8.14
N ILE A 347 -14.80 16.81 -8.26
CA ILE A 347 -13.34 16.86 -8.03
C ILE A 347 -12.66 17.73 -9.11
N TYR A 348 -13.08 17.58 -10.38
CA TYR A 348 -12.59 18.42 -11.47
C TYR A 348 -12.95 19.90 -11.26
N GLU A 349 -14.21 20.18 -10.88
CA GLU A 349 -14.67 21.54 -10.58
C GLU A 349 -13.83 22.17 -9.45
N ALA A 350 -13.56 21.41 -8.38
CA ALA A 350 -12.72 21.87 -7.27
C ALA A 350 -11.26 22.10 -7.67
N ALA A 351 -10.71 21.30 -8.58
CA ALA A 351 -9.34 21.43 -9.06
C ALA A 351 -9.12 22.70 -9.90
N PHE A 352 -10.04 22.95 -10.84
CA PHE A 352 -9.89 23.99 -11.87
C PHE A 352 -10.76 25.23 -11.67
N GLU A 353 -11.62 25.24 -10.65
CA GLU A 353 -12.61 26.31 -10.40
C GLU A 353 -13.51 26.57 -11.63
N ALA A 354 -13.83 25.48 -12.34
CA ALA A 354 -14.56 25.52 -13.60
C ALA A 354 -15.93 24.85 -13.41
N PRO A 355 -17.05 25.59 -13.53
CA PRO A 355 -18.37 25.01 -13.40
C PRO A 355 -18.68 24.11 -14.61
N LEU A 356 -19.06 22.87 -14.33
CA LEU A 356 -19.49 21.89 -15.33
C LEU A 356 -21.01 21.71 -15.24
N ASP A 357 -21.65 21.45 -16.37
CA ASP A 357 -23.04 21.01 -16.43
C ASP A 357 -23.07 19.53 -16.07
N HIS A 358 -23.45 19.24 -14.82
CA HIS A 358 -23.53 17.88 -14.30
C HIS A 358 -24.46 16.98 -15.12
N THR A 359 -25.48 17.51 -15.78
CA THR A 359 -26.38 16.72 -16.62
C THR A 359 -25.67 16.25 -17.88
N ILE A 360 -24.95 17.17 -18.54
CA ILE A 360 -24.16 16.88 -19.73
C ILE A 360 -23.03 15.91 -19.39
N GLN A 361 -22.27 16.18 -18.32
CA GLN A 361 -21.11 15.35 -17.98
C GLN A 361 -21.50 13.95 -17.48
N ARG A 362 -22.64 13.80 -16.80
CA ARG A 362 -23.17 12.47 -16.48
C ARG A 362 -23.57 11.70 -17.74
N ALA A 363 -24.21 12.35 -18.71
CA ALA A 363 -24.51 11.72 -19.99
C ALA A 363 -23.23 11.28 -20.72
N ASN A 364 -22.19 12.13 -20.72
CA ASN A 364 -20.88 11.79 -21.29
C ASN A 364 -20.22 10.60 -20.58
N ALA A 365 -20.32 10.54 -19.24
CA ALA A 365 -19.82 9.41 -18.46
C ALA A 365 -20.51 8.09 -18.86
N VAL A 366 -21.84 8.10 -19.02
CA VAL A 366 -22.60 6.92 -19.46
C VAL A 366 -22.14 6.47 -20.85
N ILE A 367 -21.99 7.39 -21.79
CA ILE A 367 -21.58 7.06 -23.17
C ILE A 367 -20.16 6.51 -23.19
N LEU A 368 -19.21 7.15 -22.49
CA LEU A 368 -17.83 6.66 -22.41
C LEU A 368 -17.73 5.30 -21.70
N ALA A 369 -18.50 5.07 -20.64
CA ALA A 369 -18.52 3.79 -19.93
C ALA A 369 -19.00 2.66 -20.85
N ASN A 370 -20.10 2.88 -21.59
CA ASN A 370 -20.64 1.92 -22.55
C ASN A 370 -19.62 1.59 -23.65
N VAL A 371 -19.00 2.61 -24.25
CA VAL A 371 -18.04 2.40 -25.34
C VAL A 371 -16.74 1.78 -24.82
N ALA A 372 -16.26 2.13 -23.62
CA ALA A 372 -15.05 1.55 -23.06
C ALA A 372 -15.18 0.03 -22.86
N ARG A 373 -16.37 -0.44 -22.50
CA ARG A 373 -16.69 -1.87 -22.41
C ARG A 373 -16.64 -2.56 -23.77
N ASP A 374 -17.22 -1.94 -24.80
CA ASP A 374 -17.37 -2.57 -26.11
C ASP A 374 -16.06 -2.58 -26.93
N VAL A 375 -15.14 -1.64 -26.66
CA VAL A 375 -13.87 -1.49 -27.39
C VAL A 375 -12.77 -2.43 -26.89
N PHE A 376 -12.85 -2.97 -25.67
CA PHE A 376 -11.76 -3.73 -25.05
C PHE A 376 -12.25 -5.05 -24.43
N LEU A 377 -11.91 -6.19 -25.07
CA LEU A 377 -12.19 -7.53 -24.53
C LEU A 377 -11.12 -7.99 -23.52
N ASP A 378 -9.90 -7.46 -23.60
CA ASP A 378 -8.78 -7.83 -22.73
C ASP A 378 -8.47 -6.73 -21.72
N ILE A 379 -9.31 -6.65 -20.70
CA ILE A 379 -8.96 -6.20 -19.35
C ILE A 379 -8.12 -4.90 -19.24
N SER A 380 -8.77 -3.75 -19.42
CA SER A 380 -8.33 -2.44 -18.88
C SER A 380 -9.41 -1.35 -18.96
N HIS A 381 -10.67 -1.71 -19.20
CA HIS A 381 -11.73 -0.73 -19.52
C HIS A 381 -11.95 0.30 -18.39
N ARG A 382 -11.76 -0.08 -17.11
CA ARG A 382 -11.83 0.86 -15.96
C ARG A 382 -10.78 1.96 -16.03
N ARG A 383 -9.52 1.60 -16.22
CA ARG A 383 -8.41 2.55 -16.37
C ARG A 383 -8.60 3.44 -17.59
N LEU A 384 -9.00 2.83 -18.71
CA LEU A 384 -9.26 3.52 -19.96
C LEU A 384 -10.42 4.52 -19.82
N PHE A 385 -11.53 4.11 -19.20
CA PHE A 385 -12.67 4.97 -18.90
C PHE A 385 -12.25 6.18 -18.05
N VAL A 386 -11.59 5.95 -16.92
CA VAL A 386 -11.19 7.03 -16.00
C VAL A 386 -10.29 8.05 -16.68
N LYS A 387 -9.26 7.59 -17.42
CA LYS A 387 -8.36 8.47 -18.16
C LYS A 387 -9.13 9.27 -19.22
N SER A 388 -9.96 8.59 -20.02
CA SER A 388 -10.72 9.20 -21.10
C SER A 388 -11.74 10.23 -20.59
N PHE A 389 -12.42 9.91 -19.49
CA PHE A 389 -13.40 10.81 -18.89
C PHE A 389 -12.75 12.07 -18.33
N VAL A 390 -11.62 11.96 -17.62
CA VAL A 390 -10.88 13.13 -17.13
C VAL A 390 -10.39 14.02 -18.27
N VAL A 391 -9.87 13.40 -19.34
CA VAL A 391 -9.45 14.15 -20.54
C VAL A 391 -10.64 14.84 -21.20
N GLU A 392 -11.80 14.18 -21.27
CA GLU A 392 -13.01 14.76 -21.82
C GLU A 392 -13.55 15.92 -20.98
N LEU A 393 -13.54 15.82 -19.64
CA LEU A 393 -13.86 16.96 -18.76
C LEU A 393 -12.98 18.18 -19.08
N SER A 394 -11.69 17.96 -19.31
CA SER A 394 -10.76 19.00 -19.72
C SER A 394 -11.08 19.58 -21.10
N ARG A 395 -11.42 18.73 -22.07
CA ARG A 395 -11.86 19.17 -23.40
C ARG A 395 -13.13 20.02 -23.31
N GLN A 396 -14.12 19.61 -22.53
CA GLN A 396 -15.40 20.33 -22.40
C GLN A 396 -15.25 21.66 -21.68
N HIS A 397 -14.34 21.75 -20.71
CA HIS A 397 -13.98 23.00 -20.04
C HIS A 397 -13.51 24.05 -21.05
N TYR A 398 -12.57 23.73 -21.95
CA TYR A 398 -12.02 24.72 -22.90
C TYR A 398 -12.76 24.80 -24.24
N GLY A 399 -13.38 23.70 -24.69
CA GLY A 399 -13.99 23.53 -26.01
C GLY A 399 -15.51 23.75 -26.05
N GLY A 400 -16.15 23.95 -24.89
CA GLY A 400 -17.60 24.09 -24.78
C GLY A 400 -18.29 22.76 -24.47
N GLN A 401 -19.28 22.83 -23.57
CA GLN A 401 -19.95 21.64 -23.04
C GLN A 401 -21.06 21.15 -23.97
N HIS A 402 -21.05 19.86 -24.29
CA HIS A 402 -22.06 19.21 -25.10
C HIS A 402 -22.09 17.70 -24.80
N THR A 403 -23.20 17.06 -25.10
CA THR A 403 -23.29 15.60 -25.01
C THR A 403 -22.57 14.99 -26.21
N ILE A 404 -21.54 14.18 -25.95
CA ILE A 404 -20.78 13.49 -26.99
C ILE A 404 -21.62 12.40 -27.66
N THR A 405 -21.30 12.08 -28.91
CA THR A 405 -21.85 10.93 -29.63
C THR A 405 -21.06 9.66 -29.35
N GLU A 406 -21.63 8.49 -29.66
CA GLU A 406 -20.89 7.22 -29.55
C GLU A 406 -19.66 7.18 -30.47
N GLU A 407 -19.72 7.80 -31.65
CA GLU A 407 -18.59 7.90 -32.58
C GLU A 407 -17.44 8.74 -32.00
N GLU A 408 -17.76 9.86 -31.35
CA GLU A 408 -16.78 10.70 -30.66
C GLU A 408 -16.16 9.97 -29.46
N ALA A 409 -16.97 9.26 -28.67
CA ALA A 409 -16.48 8.44 -27.56
C ALA A 409 -15.53 7.33 -28.04
N GLN A 410 -15.85 6.66 -29.15
CA GLN A 410 -14.95 5.68 -29.76
C GLN A 410 -13.62 6.30 -30.20
N ALA A 411 -13.65 7.50 -30.80
CA ALA A 411 -12.44 8.21 -31.22
C ALA A 411 -11.57 8.61 -30.02
N ILE A 412 -12.17 9.10 -28.94
CA ILE A 412 -11.47 9.45 -27.69
C ILE A 412 -10.77 8.21 -27.12
N LEU A 413 -11.51 7.10 -26.96
CA LEU A 413 -10.99 5.87 -26.38
C LEU A 413 -9.87 5.26 -27.22
N ARG A 414 -10.00 5.24 -28.56
CA ARG A 414 -8.93 4.78 -29.46
C ARG A 414 -7.64 5.59 -29.32
N GLY A 415 -7.75 6.93 -29.26
CA GLY A 415 -6.58 7.78 -29.05
C GLY A 415 -5.85 7.49 -27.73
N GLN A 416 -6.61 7.15 -26.68
CA GLN A 416 -6.04 6.77 -25.38
C GLN A 416 -5.39 5.37 -25.40
N ILE A 417 -5.94 4.44 -26.18
CA ILE A 417 -5.35 3.10 -26.36
C ILE A 417 -3.99 3.20 -27.04
N ASP A 418 -3.85 4.01 -28.09
CA ASP A 418 -2.57 4.17 -28.79
C ASP A 418 -1.46 4.74 -27.87
N GLU A 419 -1.83 5.65 -26.96
CA GLU A 419 -0.92 6.17 -25.93
C GLU A 419 -0.58 5.13 -24.85
N LEU A 420 -1.56 4.35 -24.39
CA LEU A 420 -1.36 3.31 -23.37
C LEU A 420 -0.59 2.10 -23.91
N SER A 421 -0.69 1.82 -25.21
CA SER A 421 0.00 0.74 -25.92
C SER A 421 1.40 1.15 -26.43
N GLY A 422 1.77 2.42 -26.26
CA GLY A 422 3.03 3.00 -26.69
C GLY A 422 4.24 2.52 -25.88
N GLY A 423 4.65 1.26 -26.08
CA GLY A 423 5.93 0.73 -25.62
C GLY A 423 6.06 -0.79 -25.53
N GLU A 424 4.96 -1.53 -25.40
CA GLU A 424 4.97 -3.00 -25.38
C GLU A 424 3.86 -3.53 -26.29
N THR A 425 4.24 -4.06 -27.45
CA THR A 425 3.39 -4.97 -28.20
C THR A 425 3.05 -6.17 -27.30
N PRO A 426 1.77 -6.55 -27.14
CA PRO A 426 1.41 -7.73 -26.39
C PRO A 426 2.07 -8.96 -27.03
N PRO A 427 2.78 -9.81 -26.26
CA PRO A 427 3.25 -11.08 -26.79
C PRO A 427 2.03 -11.98 -26.97
N TYR A 428 1.79 -12.37 -28.21
CA TYR A 428 0.99 -13.56 -28.51
C TYR A 428 1.56 -14.80 -27.80
#